data_AF-A0A955I2Z6-F1
#
_entry.id   AF-A0A955I2Z6-F1
#
_cell.length_a   1.000
_cell.length_b   1.000
_cell.length_c   1.000
_cell.angle_alpha   90.00
_cell.angle_beta   90.00
_cell.angle_gamma   90.00
#
_symmetry.space_group_name_H-M   'P 1'
#
loop_
_entity.id
_entity.type
_entity.pdbx_description
1 polymer ?
#
loop_
_entity_poly.entity_id
_entity_poly.type
_entity_poly.pdbx_seq_one_letter_code
_entity_poly.pdbx_strand_id
1 'polypeptide(L)' 'MSALAMTDSGNLHGAFEFYKACRKQEIKPIIGVECSVSRLGLTSKEKTNDLYQIVLLATSIE' A
#
# COMPACT_ATOMS: atom_id res chain seq x y z
N MET A 1 -8.04 1.32 21.45
CA MET A 1 -7.26 2.17 20.53
C MET A 1 -7.67 1.79 19.12
N SER A 2 -8.23 2.72 18.36
CA SER A 2 -8.66 2.51 16.97
C SER A 2 -7.44 2.52 16.03
N ALA A 3 -7.49 1.73 14.97
CA ALA A 3 -6.45 1.68 13.94
C ALA A 3 -7.09 1.86 12.56
N LEU A 4 -6.34 2.43 11.63
CA LEU A 4 -6.78 2.62 10.25
C LEU A 4 -5.61 2.34 9.30
N ALA A 5 -5.89 1.59 8.24
CA ALA A 5 -4.94 1.33 7.17
C ALA A 5 -5.26 2.19 5.93
N MET A 6 -4.22 2.74 5.32
CA MET A 6 -4.29 3.38 4.00
C MET A 6 -3.59 2.46 2.99
N THR A 7 -4.23 2.20 1.86
CA THR A 7 -3.71 1.34 0.78
C THR A 7 -3.94 2.02 -0.56
N ASP A 8 -3.04 2.93 -0.93
CA ASP A 8 -3.11 3.65 -2.21
C ASP A 8 -2.81 2.69 -3.38
N SER A 9 -3.40 2.95 -4.55
CA SER A 9 -3.19 2.11 -5.74
C SER A 9 -1.84 2.42 -6.39
N GLY A 10 -0.88 1.50 -6.26
CA GLY A 10 0.43 1.54 -6.89
C GLY A 10 1.36 2.67 -6.44
N ASN A 11 1.04 3.39 -5.36
CA ASN A 11 1.83 4.52 -4.86
C ASN A 11 1.71 4.68 -3.33
N LEU A 12 2.42 5.67 -2.77
CA LEU A 12 2.40 6.00 -1.34
C LEU A 12 2.34 7.52 -1.10
N HIS A 13 1.76 8.28 -2.05
CA HIS A 13 1.77 9.75 -1.97
C HIS A 13 1.02 10.27 -0.73
N GLY A 14 -0.03 9.58 -0.29
CA GLY A 14 -0.81 9.96 0.88
C GLY A 14 -0.16 9.64 2.23
N ALA A 15 0.93 8.85 2.26
CA ALA A 15 1.38 8.18 3.48
C ALA A 15 1.75 9.16 4.60
N PHE A 16 2.44 10.25 4.26
CA PHE A 16 2.87 11.25 5.24
C PHE A 16 1.70 12.05 5.83
N GLU A 17 0.77 12.51 4.98
CA GLU A 17 -0.40 13.26 5.43
C GLU A 17 -1.35 12.38 6.23
N PHE A 18 -1.57 11.13 5.79
CA PHE A 18 -2.37 10.14 6.49
C PHE A 18 -1.80 9.83 7.89
N TYR A 19 -0.48 9.62 7.99
CA TYR A 19 0.19 9.41 9.27
C TYR A 19 -0.04 10.58 10.22
N LYS A 20 0.22 11.82 9.77
CA LYS A 20 0.00 13.03 10.60
C LYS A 20 -1.45 13.17 11.04
N ALA A 21 -2.40 12.96 10.14
CA ALA A 21 -3.83 13.07 10.42
C ALA A 21 -4.27 12.02 11.47
N CYS A 22 -3.87 10.76 11.31
CA CYS A 22 -4.17 9.71 12.27
C CYS A 22 -3.57 10.01 13.65
N ARG A 23 -2.30 10.44 13.71
CA ARG A 23 -1.63 10.81 14.96
C ARG A 23 -2.34 11.96 15.68
N LYS A 24 -2.83 12.96 14.96
CA LYS A 24 -3.61 14.07 15.53
C LYS A 24 -4.95 13.61 16.14
N GLN A 25 -5.53 12.55 15.60
CA GLN A 25 -6.81 11.98 16.04
C GLN A 25 -6.63 10.78 16.99
N GLU A 26 -5.41 10.52 17.46
CA GLU A 26 -5.09 9.38 18.33
C GLU A 26 -5.47 7.99 17.73
N ILE A 27 -5.50 7.90 16.40
CA ILE A 27 -5.70 6.65 15.64
C ILE A 27 -4.33 6.06 15.32
N LYS A 28 -4.15 4.74 15.48
CA LYS A 28 -2.94 4.04 15.03
C LYS A 28 -2.93 3.98 13.50
N PRO A 29 -2.02 4.69 12.80
CA PRO A 29 -1.90 4.56 11.36
C PRO A 29 -1.21 3.23 11.00
N ILE A 30 -1.72 2.57 9.97
CA ILE A 30 -1.07 1.44 9.30
C ILE A 30 -0.84 1.88 7.85
N ILE A 31 0.42 1.90 7.41
CA ILE A 31 0.78 2.32 6.06
C ILE A 31 0.83 1.08 5.17
N GLY A 32 0.15 1.13 4.03
CA GLY A 32 0.12 0.08 3.05
C GLY A 32 -0.05 0.60 1.63
N VAL A 33 -0.04 -0.32 0.68
CA VAL A 33 -0.18 -0.06 -0.76
C VAL A 33 -0.91 -1.23 -1.40
N GLU A 34 -1.79 -0.92 -2.34
CA GLU A 34 -2.36 -1.92 -3.25
C GLU A 34 -1.44 -1.99 -4.49
N CYS A 35 -0.69 -3.07 -4.62
CA CYS A 35 0.24 -3.27 -5.74
C CYS A 35 -0.35 -4.17 -6.81
N SER A 36 -0.11 -3.82 -8.07
CA SER A 36 -0.30 -4.72 -9.20
C SER A 36 0.92 -5.62 -9.39
N VAL A 37 0.75 -6.92 -9.18
CA VAL A 37 1.81 -7.91 -9.33
C VAL A 37 1.64 -8.68 -10.63
N SER A 38 2.71 -8.67 -11.42
CA SER A 38 2.80 -9.38 -12.70
C SER A 38 3.04 -10.88 -12.49
N ARG A 39 2.27 -11.71 -13.20
CA ARG A 39 2.46 -13.17 -13.21
C ARG A 39 3.82 -13.59 -13.77
N LEU A 40 4.28 -12.89 -14.82
CA LEU A 40 5.46 -13.26 -15.61
C LEU A 40 6.68 -12.39 -15.30
N GLY A 41 6.62 -11.59 -14.23
CA GLY A 41 7.67 -10.67 -13.83
C GLY A 41 7.50 -9.24 -14.38
N LEU A 42 8.06 -8.26 -13.68
CA LEU A 42 7.87 -6.83 -13.94
C LEU A 42 8.36 -6.36 -15.32
N THR A 43 9.33 -7.06 -15.90
CA THR A 43 9.93 -6.72 -17.21
C THR A 43 9.24 -7.41 -18.38
N SER A 44 8.32 -8.35 -18.12
CA SER A 44 7.59 -9.07 -19.17
C SER A 44 6.58 -8.16 -19.88
N LYS A 45 6.70 -8.09 -21.21
CA LYS A 45 5.78 -7.38 -22.10
C LYS A 45 4.82 -8.32 -22.83
N GLU A 46 4.76 -9.58 -22.39
CA GLU A 46 3.85 -10.55 -22.98
C GLU A 46 2.40 -10.12 -22.78
N LYS A 47 1.56 -10.30 -23.80
CA LYS A 47 0.13 -9.96 -23.70
C LYS A 47 -0.62 -10.86 -22.71
N THR A 48 -0.07 -12.03 -22.40
CA THR A 48 -0.54 -13.00 -21.41
C THR A 48 -0.07 -12.67 -19.99
N ASN A 49 0.59 -11.53 -19.80
CA ASN A 49 1.08 -11.12 -18.50
C ASN A 49 -0.03 -10.48 -17.66
N ASP A 50 -0.81 -11.33 -16.98
CA ASP A 50 -1.87 -10.91 -16.08
C ASP A 50 -1.30 -10.10 -14.88
N LEU A 51 -2.04 -9.07 -14.46
CA LEU A 51 -1.77 -8.28 -13.27
C LEU A 51 -2.78 -8.62 -12.18
N TYR A 52 -2.29 -8.92 -10.98
CA TYR A 52 -3.12 -9.19 -9.81
C TYR A 52 -2.96 -8.07 -8.78
N GLN A 53 -4.07 -7.58 -8.22
CA GLN A 53 -4.04 -6.62 -7.12
C GLN A 53 -3.73 -7.34 -5.80
N ILE A 54 -2.77 -6.81 -5.04
CA ILE A 54 -2.39 -7.33 -3.73
C ILE A 54 -2.30 -6.17 -2.75
N VAL A 55 -2.94 -6.30 -1.60
CA VAL A 55 -2.81 -5.36 -0.48
C VAL A 55 -1.59 -5.75 0.36
N LEU A 56 -0.65 -4.82 0.52
CA LEU A 56 0.53 -4.95 1.36
C LEU A 56 0.45 -3.95 2.51
N LEU A 57 0.76 -4.40 3.74
CA LEU A 57 0.78 -3.56 4.94
C LEU A 57 2.16 -3.62 5.58
N ALA A 58 2.70 -2.46 5.96
CA ALA A 58 3.95 -2.38 6.73
C ALA A 58 3.68 -2.73 8.21
N THR A 59 4.44 -3.67 8.74
CA THR A 59 4.33 -4.09 10.15
C THR A 59 5.32 -3.36 11.06
N SER A 60 6.46 -2.96 10.50
CA SER A 60 7.59 -2.28 11.12
C SER A 60 8.20 -1.25 10.16
N ILE A 61 9.19 -0.49 10.66
CA ILE A 61 10.00 0.43 9.84
C ILE A 61 11.09 -0.34 9.07
N GLU A 62 11.57 -1.45 9.63
CA GLU A 62 12.46 -2.42 8.95
C GLU A 62 11.67 -3.32 7.98
#